data_AF-A0A401WQZ2-F1
#
_entry.id   AF-A0A401WQZ2-F1
#
_cell.length_a   1.000
_cell.length_b   1.000
_cell.length_c   1.000
_cell.angle_alpha   90.00
_cell.angle_beta   90.00
_cell.angle_gamma   90.00
#
_symmetry.space_group_name_H-M   'P 1'
#
loop_
_entity.id
_entity.type
_entity.pdbx_description
1 polymer ?
#
loop_
_entity_poly.entity_id
_entity_poly.type
_entity_poly.pdbx_seq_one_letter_code
_entity_poly.pdbx_strand_id
1 'polypeptide(L)'
;MPENQPMQAAALPSACNMAENGAVVFDAAAFKACYPNLVASAGAGAASACFARAGLFLNNTGTSPVRNPAKRAELLMLITAHLLQLGINSGAYATGVGAGTAALVGRITTARMGSVQVQADMGTVSSTQAWWVQTPYGATFWAASAFLRMGRYVPGWPQRVVSWP
;
A
#
# COMPACT_ATOMS: atom_id res chain seq x y z
N MET A 1 18.01 5.46 47.67
CA MET A 1 18.36 5.15 46.27
C MET A 1 17.13 4.54 45.62
N PRO A 2 16.27 5.30 44.93
CA PRO A 2 15.17 4.70 44.21
C PRO A 2 15.69 4.16 42.88
N GLU A 3 15.40 2.88 42.73
CA GLU A 3 15.71 1.99 41.61
C GLU A 3 15.11 2.52 40.31
N ASN A 4 15.94 2.63 39.27
CA ASN A 4 15.57 3.09 37.95
C ASN A 4 14.49 2.18 37.37
N GLN A 5 13.26 2.69 37.28
CA GLN A 5 12.24 2.09 36.42
C GLN A 5 12.73 2.11 34.96
N PRO A 6 12.59 1.03 34.19
CA PRO A 6 12.85 1.10 32.76
C PRO A 6 11.84 2.08 32.18
N MET A 7 12.34 3.16 31.57
CA MET A 7 11.54 4.10 30.79
C MET A 7 10.64 3.30 29.86
N GLN A 8 9.35 3.27 30.16
CA GLN A 8 8.34 2.67 29.30
C GLN A 8 8.51 3.28 27.91
N ALA A 9 8.93 2.46 26.96
CA ALA A 9 8.93 2.79 25.55
C ALA A 9 7.56 3.36 25.23
N ALA A 10 7.52 4.63 24.83
CA ALA A 10 6.31 5.31 24.41
C ALA A 10 5.54 4.36 23.48
N ALA A 11 4.34 3.97 23.89
CA ALA A 11 3.50 3.06 23.13
C ALA A 11 3.35 3.62 21.71
N LEU A 12 4.04 2.99 20.76
CA LEU A 12 3.85 3.28 19.35
C LEU A 12 2.37 3.01 19.05
N PRO A 13 1.70 3.86 18.25
CA PRO A 13 0.29 3.68 17.93
C PRO A 13 0.04 2.23 17.49
N SER A 14 -1.01 1.60 18.04
CA SER A 14 -1.34 0.16 18.06
C SER A 14 -1.39 -0.60 16.72
N ALA A 15 -0.89 -0.02 15.63
CA ALA A 15 -0.82 -0.61 14.30
C ALA A 15 0.59 -1.02 13.86
N CYS A 16 1.65 -0.74 14.65
CA CYS A 16 3.03 -0.84 14.18
C CYS A 16 3.87 -1.81 15.03
N ASN A 17 3.72 -3.12 14.81
CA ASN A 17 4.69 -4.09 15.31
C ASN A 17 5.99 -3.94 14.48
N MET A 18 7.12 -3.68 15.12
CA MET A 18 8.41 -3.48 14.46
C MET A 18 9.31 -4.69 14.68
N ALA A 19 9.94 -5.18 13.61
CA ALA A 19 10.96 -6.21 13.68
C ALA A 19 12.30 -5.60 14.13
N GLU A 20 13.20 -6.44 14.66
CA GLU A 20 14.53 -6.06 15.17
C GLU A 20 15.40 -5.33 14.13
N ASN A 21 15.15 -5.57 12.83
CA ASN A 21 15.84 -4.90 11.72
C ASN A 21 15.21 -3.55 11.31
N GLY A 22 14.35 -2.99 12.16
CA GLY A 22 13.63 -1.73 11.91
C GLY A 22 12.58 -1.83 10.80
N ALA A 23 12.11 -3.04 10.48
CA ALA A 23 11.08 -3.28 9.47
C ALA A 23 9.66 -3.33 10.08
N VAL A 24 8.64 -2.93 9.31
CA VAL A 24 7.24 -3.05 9.78
C VAL A 24 6.78 -4.48 9.60
N VAL A 25 6.26 -5.08 10.67
CA VAL A 25 5.64 -6.41 10.67
C VAL A 25 4.15 -6.26 10.36
N PHE A 26 3.63 -7.13 9.51
CA PHE A 26 2.21 -7.15 9.18
C PHE A 26 1.39 -7.63 10.38
N ASP A 27 0.44 -6.81 10.83
CA ASP A 27 -0.56 -7.18 11.82
C ASP A 27 -1.91 -7.40 11.12
N ALA A 28 -2.30 -8.67 11.00
CA ALA A 28 -3.56 -9.05 10.34
C ALA A 28 -4.80 -8.57 11.12
N ALA A 29 -4.73 -8.47 12.45
CA ALA A 29 -5.85 -8.00 13.26
C ALA A 29 -6.06 -6.50 13.11
N ALA A 30 -4.97 -5.72 13.17
CA ALA A 30 -5.00 -4.28 12.91
C ALA A 30 -5.48 -3.98 11.48
N PHE A 31 -4.99 -4.73 10.48
CA PHE A 31 -5.43 -4.57 9.09
C PHE A 31 -6.92 -4.87 8.93
N LYS A 32 -7.44 -5.92 9.57
CA LYS A 32 -8.87 -6.26 9.55
C LYS A 32 -9.72 -5.18 10.23
N ALA A 33 -9.23 -4.55 11.29
CA ALA A 33 -9.93 -3.45 11.94
C ALA A 33 -10.06 -2.21 11.02
N CYS A 34 -9.00 -1.90 10.26
CA CYS A 34 -9.02 -0.78 9.31
C CYS A 34 -9.83 -1.09 8.04
N TYR A 35 -9.77 -2.33 7.53
CA TYR A 35 -10.38 -2.73 6.26
C TYR A 35 -11.22 -4.01 6.38
N PRO A 36 -12.30 -4.00 7.18
CA PRO A 36 -13.07 -5.21 7.49
C PRO A 36 -13.69 -5.85 6.25
N ASN A 37 -14.21 -5.04 5.32
CA ASN A 37 -14.86 -5.52 4.10
C ASN A 37 -13.89 -6.24 3.16
N LEU A 38 -12.67 -5.71 3.01
CA LEU A 38 -11.65 -6.32 2.16
C LEU A 38 -11.22 -7.69 2.70
N VAL A 39 -11.00 -7.79 4.01
CA VAL A 39 -10.61 -9.06 4.64
C VAL A 39 -11.77 -10.07 4.60
N ALA A 40 -13.01 -9.61 4.73
CA ALA A 40 -14.18 -10.47 4.57
C ALA A 40 -14.30 -11.06 3.15
N SER A 41 -13.92 -10.30 2.12
CA SER A 41 -14.01 -10.73 0.72
C SER A 41 -12.79 -11.49 0.18
N ALA A 42 -11.63 -11.40 0.83
CA ALA A 42 -10.39 -12.03 0.36
C ALA A 42 -9.71 -12.99 1.35
N GLY A 43 -10.07 -12.91 2.63
CA GLY A 43 -9.43 -13.67 3.69
C GLY A 43 -8.08 -13.10 4.14
N ALA A 44 -7.67 -13.47 5.35
CA ALA A 44 -6.45 -12.97 5.99
C ALA A 44 -5.16 -13.44 5.30
N GLY A 45 -5.15 -14.63 4.70
CA GLY A 45 -4.00 -15.16 3.97
C GLY A 45 -3.68 -14.40 2.67
N ALA A 46 -4.72 -13.91 1.96
CA ALA A 46 -4.52 -13.06 0.80
C ALA A 46 -3.95 -11.69 1.21
N ALA A 47 -4.38 -11.15 2.35
CA ALA A 47 -3.87 -9.88 2.88
C ALA A 47 -2.37 -9.96 3.22
N SER A 48 -1.91 -11.03 3.89
CA SER A 48 -0.48 -11.21 4.19
C SER A 48 0.38 -11.38 2.93
N ALA A 49 -0.11 -12.14 1.94
CA ALA A 49 0.55 -12.29 0.65
C ALA A 49 0.62 -10.97 -0.15
N CYS A 50 -0.40 -10.11 -0.02
CA CYS A 50 -0.40 -8.78 -0.61
C CYS A 50 0.55 -7.82 0.11
N PHE A 51 0.68 -7.94 1.44
CA PHE A 51 1.66 -7.16 2.20
C PHE A 51 3.10 -7.49 1.81
N ALA A 52 3.42 -8.77 1.61
CA ALA A 52 4.73 -9.16 1.10
C ALA A 52 5.04 -8.50 -0.27
N ARG A 53 4.04 -8.43 -1.16
CA ARG A 53 4.15 -7.71 -2.45
C ARG A 53 4.19 -6.20 -2.31
N ALA A 54 3.56 -5.61 -1.30
CA ALA A 54 3.61 -4.18 -1.04
C ALA A 54 5.05 -3.68 -0.83
N GLY A 55 5.93 -4.55 -0.29
CA GLY A 55 7.36 -4.29 -0.15
C GLY A 55 8.10 -4.02 -1.47
N LEU A 56 7.56 -4.42 -2.63
CA LEU A 56 8.12 -4.10 -3.94
C LEU A 56 7.95 -2.62 -4.31
N PHE A 57 6.90 -1.98 -3.80
CA PHE A 57 6.59 -0.58 -4.11
C PHE A 57 7.19 0.39 -3.09
N LEU A 58 7.28 -0.04 -1.83
CA LEU A 58 7.87 0.74 -0.76
C LEU A 58 8.82 -0.14 0.06
N ASN A 59 10.08 0.28 0.11
CA ASN A 59 11.09 -0.43 0.90
C ASN A 59 10.67 -0.45 2.38
N ASN A 60 10.52 -1.65 2.95
CA ASN A 60 10.11 -1.87 4.34
C ASN A 60 11.30 -2.01 5.31
N THR A 61 12.56 -1.91 4.85
CA THR A 61 13.72 -1.98 5.76
C THR A 61 13.94 -0.68 6.53
N GLY A 62 14.77 -0.72 7.57
CA GLY A 62 15.20 0.47 8.32
C GLY A 62 15.86 1.56 7.46
N THR A 63 16.33 1.23 6.25
CA THR A 63 16.93 2.17 5.29
C THR A 63 15.91 2.82 4.35
N SER A 64 14.61 2.63 4.59
CA SER A 64 13.55 3.25 3.80
C SER A 64 13.65 4.78 3.77
N PRO A 65 13.28 5.45 2.66
CA PRO A 65 13.13 6.90 2.63
C PRO A 65 12.12 7.42 3.66
N VAL A 66 11.13 6.59 4.01
CA VAL A 66 10.15 6.89 5.06
C VAL A 66 10.69 6.41 6.41
N ARG A 67 11.38 7.32 7.12
CA ARG A 67 12.00 7.02 8.43
C ARG A 67 10.99 6.80 9.56
N ASN A 68 9.81 7.44 9.47
CA ASN A 68 8.78 7.24 10.48
C ASN A 68 8.10 5.87 10.26
N PRO A 69 8.23 4.94 11.21
CA PRO A 69 7.71 3.58 11.05
C PRO A 69 6.18 3.55 10.97
N ALA A 70 5.49 4.42 11.70
CA ALA A 70 4.02 4.49 11.66
C ALA A 70 3.53 4.98 10.30
N LYS A 71 4.16 6.01 9.74
CA LYS A 71 3.85 6.50 8.39
C LYS A 71 4.13 5.44 7.33
N ARG A 72 5.22 4.68 7.48
CA ARG A 72 5.57 3.59 6.57
C ARG A 72 4.57 2.44 6.66
N ALA A 73 4.14 2.08 7.87
CA ALA A 73 3.12 1.07 8.08
C ALA A 73 1.80 1.44 7.39
N GLU A 74 1.35 2.68 7.56
CA GLU A 74 0.13 3.19 6.92
C GLU A 74 0.22 3.15 5.39
N LEU A 75 1.33 3.60 4.81
CA LEU A 75 1.55 3.53 3.36
C LEU A 75 1.57 2.08 2.84
N LEU A 76 2.24 1.16 3.55
CA LEU A 76 2.23 -0.26 3.20
C LEU A 76 0.83 -0.88 3.31
N MET A 77 0.04 -0.49 4.31
CA MET A 77 -1.35 -0.93 4.43
C MET A 77 -2.22 -0.44 3.27
N LEU A 78 -2.06 0.82 2.82
CA LEU A 78 -2.76 1.34 1.64
C LEU A 78 -2.39 0.58 0.37
N ILE A 79 -1.10 0.29 0.15
CA ILE A 79 -0.65 -0.53 -0.99
C ILE A 79 -1.25 -1.94 -0.90
N THR A 80 -1.23 -2.54 0.30
CA THR A 80 -1.80 -3.87 0.54
C THR A 80 -3.29 -3.91 0.23
N ALA A 81 -4.05 -2.92 0.70
CA ALA A 81 -5.47 -2.79 0.41
C ALA A 81 -5.74 -2.56 -1.09
N HIS A 82 -4.90 -1.79 -1.78
CA HIS A 82 -4.98 -1.61 -3.22
C HIS A 82 -4.81 -2.92 -3.98
N LEU A 83 -3.75 -3.68 -3.69
CA LEU A 83 -3.48 -4.98 -4.31
C LEU A 83 -4.58 -6.01 -4.02
N LEU A 84 -5.09 -6.02 -2.78
CA LEU A 84 -6.16 -6.92 -2.37
C LEU A 84 -7.45 -6.60 -3.13
N GLN A 85 -7.83 -5.32 -3.23
CA GLN A 85 -9.00 -4.89 -4.01
C GLN A 85 -8.84 -5.24 -5.50
N LEU A 86 -7.66 -5.04 -6.09
CA LEU A 86 -7.42 -5.43 -7.48
C LEU A 86 -7.58 -6.93 -7.68
N GLY A 87 -7.06 -7.75 -6.77
CA GLY A 87 -7.20 -9.20 -6.87
C GLY A 87 -8.61 -9.72 -6.55
N ILE A 88 -9.39 -9.01 -5.72
CA ILE A 88 -10.84 -9.26 -5.56
C ILE A 88 -11.55 -8.95 -6.89
N ASN A 89 -11.29 -7.77 -7.46
CA ASN A 89 -11.89 -7.36 -8.74
C ASN A 89 -11.56 -8.37 -9.86
N SER A 90 -10.34 -8.93 -9.85
CA SER A 90 -9.88 -9.95 -10.79
C SER A 90 -10.30 -11.37 -10.48
N GLY A 91 -11.13 -11.59 -9.47
CA GLY A 91 -11.57 -12.92 -9.06
C GLY A 91 -10.46 -13.80 -8.47
N ALA A 92 -9.22 -13.31 -8.37
CA ALA A 92 -8.07 -14.06 -7.86
C ALA A 92 -8.11 -14.25 -6.34
N TYR A 93 -8.70 -13.29 -5.63
CA TYR A 93 -8.90 -13.35 -4.17
C TYR A 93 -10.37 -13.36 -3.77
N ALA A 94 -11.32 -13.23 -4.70
CA ALA A 94 -12.73 -13.16 -4.34
C ALA A 94 -13.21 -14.46 -3.68
N THR A 95 -13.71 -14.37 -2.44
CA THR A 95 -14.39 -15.47 -1.76
C THR A 95 -15.90 -15.27 -1.85
N GLY A 96 -16.58 -16.01 -2.73
CA GLY A 96 -18.04 -15.91 -2.92
C GLY A 96 -18.50 -16.21 -4.35
N VAL A 97 -19.76 -15.86 -4.65
CA VAL A 97 -20.36 -16.03 -5.98
C VAL A 97 -19.62 -15.13 -6.99
N GLY A 98 -18.98 -15.73 -8.00
CA GLY A 98 -18.14 -15.03 -9.00
C GLY A 98 -16.63 -15.22 -8.84
N ALA A 99 -16.17 -16.02 -7.87
CA ALA A 99 -14.77 -16.44 -7.74
C ALA A 99 -14.26 -17.07 -9.04
N GLY A 100 -13.13 -16.59 -9.57
CA GLY A 100 -12.51 -17.09 -10.80
C GLY A 100 -12.94 -16.42 -12.11
N THR A 101 -13.79 -15.39 -12.09
CA THR A 101 -14.07 -14.60 -13.31
C THR A 101 -12.89 -13.70 -13.64
N ALA A 102 -12.27 -13.85 -14.82
CA ALA A 102 -11.16 -13.01 -15.24
C ALA A 102 -11.58 -11.52 -15.32
N ALA A 103 -10.91 -10.63 -14.59
CA ALA A 103 -11.18 -9.20 -14.70
C ALA A 103 -10.63 -8.59 -15.98
N LEU A 104 -11.41 -7.64 -16.47
CA LEU A 104 -10.95 -6.56 -17.32
C LEU A 104 -9.92 -5.71 -16.57
N VAL A 105 -8.71 -5.60 -17.12
CA VAL A 105 -7.66 -4.72 -16.59
C VAL A 105 -7.74 -3.38 -17.32
N GLY A 106 -8.00 -2.29 -16.61
CA GLY A 106 -8.08 -0.95 -17.19
C GLY A 106 -9.15 -0.07 -16.53
N ARG A 107 -9.19 1.21 -16.92
CA ARG A 107 -10.26 2.12 -16.47
C ARG A 107 -11.56 1.76 -17.17
N ILE A 108 -12.60 1.44 -16.39
CA ILE A 108 -13.96 1.30 -16.92
C ILE A 108 -14.51 2.72 -17.14
N THR A 109 -14.59 3.16 -18.39
CA THR A 109 -15.11 4.49 -18.75
C THR A 109 -16.63 4.51 -18.87
N THR A 110 -17.23 3.36 -19.17
CA THR A 110 -18.68 3.20 -19.25
C THR A 110 -19.04 1.75 -18.94
N ALA A 111 -20.08 1.57 -18.13
CA ALA A 111 -20.75 0.29 -17.94
C ALA A 111 -22.25 0.52 -18.09
N ARG A 112 -22.89 -0.30 -18.93
CA ARG A 112 -24.33 -0.24 -19.19
C ARG A 112 -24.99 -1.57 -18.83
N MET A 113 -25.96 -1.51 -17.93
CA MET A 113 -26.88 -2.63 -17.69
C MET A 113 -28.30 -2.10 -17.85
N GLY A 114 -28.92 -2.37 -19.01
CA GLY A 114 -30.23 -1.81 -19.35
C GLY A 114 -30.22 -0.28 -19.49
N SER A 115 -31.00 0.40 -18.64
CA SER A 115 -31.09 1.87 -18.57
C SER A 115 -30.10 2.51 -17.59
N VAL A 116 -29.38 1.73 -16.79
CA VAL A 116 -28.39 2.25 -15.83
C VAL A 116 -27.06 2.41 -16.54
N GLN A 117 -26.57 3.65 -16.55
CA GLN A 117 -25.24 4.01 -17.05
C GLN A 117 -24.46 4.62 -15.88
N VAL A 118 -23.27 4.08 -15.63
CA VAL A 118 -22.33 4.64 -14.68
C VAL A 118 -21.10 5.10 -15.45
N GLN A 119 -20.82 6.40 -15.35
CA GLN A 119 -19.61 7.02 -15.86
C GLN A 119 -18.83 7.57 -14.65
N ALA A 120 -17.59 7.12 -14.49
CA ALA A 120 -16.68 7.60 -13.46
C ALA A 120 -15.54 8.37 -14.14
N ASP A 121 -15.36 9.64 -13.76
CA ASP A 121 -14.30 10.49 -14.27
C ASP A 121 -13.43 11.04 -13.13
N MET A 122 -12.12 11.06 -13.37
CA MET A 122 -11.08 11.58 -12.47
C MET A 122 -10.24 12.66 -13.17
N GLY A 123 -10.70 13.14 -14.34
CA GLY A 123 -9.98 14.09 -15.17
C GLY A 123 -8.72 13.49 -15.81
N THR A 124 -7.75 14.36 -16.14
CA THR A 124 -6.50 13.95 -16.77
C THR A 124 -5.59 13.24 -15.76
N VAL A 125 -5.33 11.96 -15.99
CA VAL A 125 -4.41 11.14 -15.19
C VAL A 125 -3.10 10.94 -15.93
N SER A 126 -1.97 11.08 -15.24
CA SER A 126 -0.67 10.73 -15.81
C SER A 126 -0.54 9.20 -15.94
N SER A 127 0.32 8.73 -16.86
CA SER A 127 0.57 7.29 -17.05
C SER A 127 1.02 6.58 -15.77
N THR A 128 1.86 7.25 -14.96
CA THR A 128 2.35 6.73 -13.68
C THR A 128 1.28 6.66 -12.58
N GLN A 129 0.23 7.49 -12.69
CA GLN A 129 -0.88 7.54 -11.76
C GLN A 129 -2.01 6.56 -12.13
N ALA A 130 -2.17 6.26 -13.43
CA ALA A 130 -3.33 5.55 -13.98
C ALA A 130 -3.62 4.19 -13.32
N TRP A 131 -2.58 3.45 -12.93
CA TRP A 131 -2.76 2.16 -12.25
C TRP A 131 -3.24 2.33 -10.81
N TRP A 132 -2.66 3.28 -10.08
CA TRP A 132 -3.01 3.51 -8.67
C TRP A 132 -4.44 4.00 -8.48
N VAL A 133 -4.98 4.79 -9.43
CA VAL A 133 -6.35 5.31 -9.34
C VAL A 133 -7.44 4.28 -9.69
N GLN A 134 -7.08 3.02 -9.96
CA GLN A 134 -8.07 1.95 -10.16
C GLN A 134 -8.83 1.60 -8.86
N THR A 135 -8.31 1.96 -7.69
CA THR A 135 -8.99 1.75 -6.40
C THR A 135 -8.84 2.98 -5.50
N PRO A 136 -9.78 3.23 -4.57
CA PRO A 136 -9.69 4.37 -3.65
C PRO A 136 -8.42 4.34 -2.78
N TYR A 137 -7.98 3.14 -2.37
CA TYR A 137 -6.77 2.95 -1.58
C TYR A 137 -5.50 3.31 -2.35
N GLY A 138 -5.43 2.93 -3.62
CA GLY A 138 -4.30 3.26 -4.49
C GLY A 138 -4.25 4.76 -4.80
N ALA A 139 -5.40 5.39 -5.04
CA ALA A 139 -5.49 6.85 -5.20
C ALA A 139 -5.01 7.59 -3.95
N THR A 140 -5.41 7.12 -2.76
CA THR A 140 -4.97 7.68 -1.47
C THR A 140 -3.47 7.50 -1.26
N PHE A 141 -2.93 6.30 -1.54
CA PHE A 141 -1.49 6.05 -1.50
C PHE A 141 -0.75 6.97 -2.48
N TRP A 142 -1.25 7.12 -3.70
CA TRP A 142 -0.63 7.98 -4.70
C TRP A 142 -0.55 9.42 -4.22
N ALA A 143 -1.63 9.98 -3.68
CA ALA A 143 -1.64 11.32 -3.10
C ALA A 143 -0.68 11.43 -1.89
N ALA A 144 -0.74 10.49 -0.96
CA ALA A 144 0.06 10.49 0.26
C ALA A 144 1.58 10.35 -0.01
N SER A 145 1.96 9.61 -1.05
CA SER A 145 3.35 9.35 -1.43
C SER A 145 3.94 10.40 -2.38
N ALA A 146 3.25 11.52 -2.64
CA ALA A 146 3.74 12.56 -3.54
C ALA A 146 5.16 13.04 -3.22
N PHE A 147 5.50 13.16 -1.93
CA PHE A 147 6.82 13.58 -1.46
C PHE A 147 7.96 12.62 -1.86
N LEU A 148 7.67 11.34 -2.11
CA LEU A 148 8.67 10.34 -2.54
C LEU A 148 9.00 10.44 -4.03
N ARG A 149 8.14 11.09 -4.82
CA ARG A 149 8.30 11.22 -6.27
C ARG A 149 8.91 12.56 -6.68
N MET A 150 9.15 13.44 -5.71
CA MET A 150 9.90 14.68 -5.91
C MET A 150 11.40 14.38 -5.80
N GLY A 151 12.21 15.02 -6.65
CA GLY A 151 13.67 14.88 -6.57
C GLY A 151 14.19 15.28 -5.19
N ARG A 152 14.95 14.40 -4.55
CA ARG A 152 15.60 14.70 -3.27
C ARG A 152 17.00 15.21 -3.51
N TYR A 153 17.26 16.44 -3.10
CA TYR A 153 18.61 17.00 -3.13
C TYR A 153 19.50 16.26 -2.11
N VAL A 154 20.62 15.71 -2.57
CA VAL A 154 21.66 15.11 -1.73
C VAL A 154 22.94 15.93 -1.95
N PRO A 155 23.24 16.89 -1.06
CA PRO A 155 24.47 17.66 -1.17
C PRO A 155 25.69 16.75 -0.99
N GLY A 156 26.70 16.90 -1.86
CA GLY A 156 28.04 16.34 -1.65
C GLY A 156 28.33 14.96 -2.24
N TRP A 157 27.47 14.38 -3.09
CA TRP A 157 27.85 13.18 -3.86
C TRP A 157 28.56 13.57 -5.16
N PRO A 158 29.87 13.33 -5.34
CA PRO A 158 30.47 13.44 -6.66
C PRO A 158 29.83 12.36 -7.54
N GLN A 159 29.12 12.77 -8.59
CA GLN A 159 28.80 11.88 -9.69
C GLN A 159 30.14 11.54 -10.36
N ARG A 160 30.79 10.46 -9.90
CA ARG A 160 31.91 9.89 -10.64
C ARG A 160 31.35 9.46 -11.98
N VAL A 161 31.66 10.23 -13.02
CA VAL A 161 31.50 9.78 -14.40
C VAL A 161 32.41 8.57 -14.51
N VAL A 162 31.83 7.37 -14.50
CA VAL A 162 32.55 6.16 -14.86
C VAL A 162 32.67 6.21 -16.38
N SER A 163 33.66 6.94 -16.88
CA SER A 163 34.08 6.82 -18.27
C SER A 163 34.78 5.47 -18.40
N TRP A 164 34.12 4.52 -19.04
CA TRP A 164 34.69 3.22 -19.40
C TRP A 164 35.79 3.42 -20.47
N PRO A 165 36.90 2.65 -20.49
CA PRO A 165 37.92 2.68 -21.55
C PRO A 165 37.44 2.21 -22.94
#